data_AF-A0A0F9STK5-F1
#
_entry.id   AF-A0A0F9STK5-F1
#
_cell.length_a   1.000
_cell.length_b   1.000
_cell.length_c   1.000
_cell.angle_alpha   90.00
_cell.angle_beta   90.00
_cell.angle_gamma   90.00
#
_symmetry.space_group_name_H-M   'P 1'
#
loop_
_entity.id
_entity.type
_entity.pdbx_description
1 polymer ?
#
loop_
_entity_poly.entity_id
_entity_poly.type
_entity_poly.pdbx_seq_one_letter_code
_entity_poly.pdbx_strand_id
1 'polypeptide(L)'
;MADLLTVGDKIEAALAHIRQARCDFDSGRERLLEALDGVKKLQQEPEPPAEPVHRLGDRYTDEGEEYILAQVAPDNCCLISLKDGQPRRPLIEVGNAYKVTQSELQLMTGGWEFTKIDKAGG
;
A
#
# COMPACT_ATOMS: atom_id res chain seq x y z
N MET A 1 -49.44 -50.81 -13.20
CA MET A 1 -47.97 -50.90 -13.10
C MET A 1 -47.29 -49.76 -13.89
N ALA A 2 -47.82 -48.52 -13.79
CA ALA A 2 -47.46 -47.40 -14.68
C ALA A 2 -47.08 -46.10 -13.93
N ASP A 3 -46.96 -46.13 -12.60
CA ASP A 3 -46.82 -44.91 -11.79
C ASP A 3 -45.35 -44.55 -11.45
N LEU A 4 -44.45 -45.54 -11.44
CA LEU A 4 -43.06 -45.35 -11.03
C LEU A 4 -42.19 -44.67 -12.09
N LEU A 5 -42.47 -44.88 -13.38
CA LEU A 5 -41.74 -44.24 -14.48
C LEU A 5 -41.97 -42.72 -14.49
N THR A 6 -43.22 -42.30 -14.29
CA THR A 6 -43.63 -40.89 -14.26
C THR A 6 -43.08 -40.12 -13.06
N VAL A 7 -42.82 -40.80 -11.94
CA VAL A 7 -42.17 -40.20 -10.77
C VAL A 7 -40.67 -40.03 -11.01
N GLY A 8 -40.03 -41.00 -11.67
CA GLY A 8 -38.62 -40.91 -12.09
C GLY A 8 -38.36 -39.70 -13.00
N ASP A 9 -39.18 -39.52 -14.04
CA ASP A 9 -39.09 -38.36 -14.95
C ASP A 9 -39.27 -37.01 -14.23
N LYS A 10 -40.19 -36.93 -13.26
CA LYS A 10 -40.41 -35.71 -12.47
C LYS A 10 -39.23 -35.38 -11.56
N ILE A 11 -38.57 -36.39 -11.00
CA ILE A 11 -37.38 -36.21 -10.16
C ILE A 11 -36.19 -35.76 -11.01
N GLU A 12 -36.00 -36.35 -12.19
CA GLU A 12 -34.97 -35.93 -13.14
C GLU A 12 -35.17 -34.48 -13.59
N ALA A 13 -36.40 -34.09 -13.92
CA ALA A 13 -36.74 -32.71 -14.26
C ALA A 13 -36.46 -31.75 -13.09
N ALA A 14 -36.87 -32.11 -11.86
CA ALA A 14 -36.61 -31.29 -10.68
C ALA A 14 -35.09 -31.15 -10.40
N LEU A 15 -34.31 -32.21 -10.58
CA LEU A 15 -32.86 -32.17 -10.45
C LEU A 15 -32.20 -31.28 -11.51
N ALA A 16 -32.70 -31.30 -12.75
CA ALA A 16 -32.22 -30.41 -13.81
C ALA A 16 -32.49 -28.94 -13.47
N HIS A 17 -33.67 -28.62 -12.93
CA HIS A 17 -33.99 -27.26 -12.46
C HIS A 17 -33.09 -26.82 -11.30
N ILE A 18 -32.81 -27.69 -10.33
CA ILE A 18 -31.91 -27.39 -9.21
C ILE A 18 -30.48 -27.14 -9.71
N ARG A 19 -30.00 -27.94 -10.67
CA ARG A 19 -28.67 -27.75 -11.27
C ARG A 19 -28.58 -26.42 -12.02
N GLN A 20 -29.60 -26.09 -12.81
CA GLN A 20 -29.64 -24.81 -13.54
C GLN A 20 -29.64 -23.62 -12.58
N ALA A 21 -30.49 -23.64 -11.55
CA ALA A 21 -30.54 -22.59 -10.54
C ALA A 21 -29.21 -22.42 -9.80
N ARG A 22 -28.47 -23.52 -9.58
CA ARG A 22 -27.13 -23.48 -8.98
C ARG A 22 -26.10 -22.82 -9.92
N CYS A 23 -26.11 -23.17 -11.20
CA CYS A 23 -25.24 -22.52 -12.19
C CYS A 23 -25.52 -21.02 -12.29
N ASP A 24 -26.79 -20.61 -12.27
CA ASP A 24 -27.18 -19.20 -12.32
C ASP A 24 -26.73 -18.45 -11.06
N PHE A 25 -26.83 -19.10 -9.89
CA PHE A 25 -26.33 -18.55 -8.62
C PHE A 25 -24.81 -18.38 -8.60
N ASP A 26 -24.06 -19.40 -9.01
CA ASP A 26 -22.60 -19.33 -9.06
C ASP A 26 -22.12 -18.24 -10.04
N SER A 27 -22.77 -18.14 -11.21
CA SER A 27 -22.51 -17.07 -12.18
C SER A 27 -22.81 -15.67 -11.61
N GLY A 28 -23.89 -15.53 -10.84
CA GLY A 28 -24.21 -14.29 -10.13
C GLY A 28 -23.18 -13.93 -9.05
N ARG A 29 -22.67 -14.95 -8.34
CA ARG A 29 -21.63 -14.78 -7.31
C ARG A 29 -20.31 -14.30 -7.91
N GLU A 30 -19.90 -14.86 -9.04
CA GLU A 30 -18.68 -14.42 -9.74
C GLU A 30 -18.78 -12.95 -10.18
N ARG A 31 -19.90 -12.55 -10.78
CA ARG A 31 -20.12 -11.15 -11.18
C ARG A 31 -20.10 -10.18 -9.99
N LEU A 32 -20.64 -10.60 -8.85
CA LEU A 32 -20.61 -9.80 -7.63
C LEU A 32 -19.18 -9.64 -7.09
N LEU A 33 -18.37 -10.71 -7.14
CA LEU A 33 -16.98 -10.66 -6.74
C LEU A 33 -16.14 -9.75 -7.66
N GLU A 34 -16.37 -9.81 -8.97
CA GLU A 34 -15.72 -8.90 -9.94
C GLU A 34 -16.13 -7.44 -9.70
N ALA A 35 -17.41 -7.17 -9.42
CA ALA A 35 -17.88 -5.84 -9.08
C ALA A 35 -17.27 -5.32 -7.77
N LEU A 36 -17.16 -6.18 -6.75
CA LEU A 36 -16.50 -5.85 -5.48
C LEU A 36 -15.00 -5.59 -5.64
N ASP A 37 -14.32 -6.33 -6.51
CA ASP A 37 -12.92 -6.08 -6.86
C ASP A 37 -12.74 -4.73 -7.57
N GLY A 38 -13.64 -4.42 -8.50
CA GLY A 38 -13.72 -3.11 -9.14
C GLY A 38 -13.96 -1.97 -8.15
N VAL A 39 -14.86 -2.15 -7.17
CA VAL A 39 -15.12 -1.16 -6.11
C VAL A 39 -13.91 -1.01 -5.18
N LYS A 40 -13.22 -2.11 -4.82
CA LYS A 40 -11.97 -2.04 -4.04
C LYS A 40 -10.88 -1.23 -4.76
N LYS A 41 -10.77 -1.39 -6.08
CA LYS A 41 -9.84 -0.60 -6.91
C LYS A 41 -10.23 0.88 -6.95
N LEU A 42 -11.52 1.20 -6.92
CA LEU A 42 -12.01 2.59 -6.87
C LEU A 42 -11.89 3.22 -5.47
N GLN A 43 -11.94 2.43 -4.40
CA GLN A 43 -11.71 2.90 -3.02
C GLN A 43 -10.23 3.05 -2.66
N GLN A 44 -9.31 2.62 -3.54
CA GLN A 44 -7.93 3.12 -3.49
C GLN A 44 -7.91 4.54 -4.04
N GLU A 45 -8.51 5.47 -3.29
CA GLU A 45 -8.17 6.87 -3.44
C GLU A 45 -6.64 6.96 -3.25
N PRO A 46 -5.88 7.52 -4.21
CA PRO A 46 -4.50 7.86 -3.93
C PRO A 46 -4.58 8.85 -2.76
N GLU A 47 -4.06 8.41 -1.60
CA GLU A 47 -3.94 9.24 -0.41
C GLU A 47 -3.46 10.63 -0.88
N PRO A 48 -4.21 11.72 -0.58
CA PRO A 48 -3.84 13.05 -1.05
C PRO A 48 -2.37 13.25 -0.68
N PRO A 49 -1.50 13.69 -1.60
CA PRO A 49 -0.08 13.78 -1.32
C PRO A 49 0.08 14.61 -0.07
N ALA A 50 0.40 13.94 1.05
CA ALA A 50 0.61 14.60 2.31
C ALA A 50 1.69 15.64 2.04
N GLU A 51 1.39 16.89 2.41
CA GLU A 51 2.34 17.97 2.18
C GLU A 51 3.71 17.54 2.74
N PRO A 52 4.80 17.67 1.97
CA PRO A 52 6.10 17.22 2.42
C PRO A 52 6.48 17.98 3.69
N VAL A 53 6.43 17.28 4.82
CA VAL A 53 6.77 17.83 6.16
C VAL A 53 8.29 18.05 6.27
N HIS A 54 9.06 17.30 5.48
CA HIS A 54 10.51 17.36 5.43
C HIS A 54 11.00 17.87 4.09
N ARG A 55 11.98 18.78 4.13
CA ARG A 55 12.57 19.37 2.93
C ARG A 55 13.96 18.80 2.69
N LEU A 56 14.37 18.73 1.42
CA LEU A 56 15.76 18.45 1.08
C LEU A 56 16.68 19.46 1.79
N GLY A 57 17.73 18.96 2.41
CA GLY A 57 18.65 19.74 3.25
C GLY A 57 18.26 19.81 4.72
N ASP A 58 17.11 19.24 5.13
CA ASP A 58 16.78 19.04 6.54
C ASP A 58 17.86 18.17 7.19
N ARG A 59 18.29 18.60 8.37
CA ARG A 59 19.29 17.91 9.18
C ARG A 59 18.62 17.24 10.35
N TYR A 60 19.13 16.07 10.69
CA TYR A 60 18.64 15.25 11.77
C TYR A 60 19.82 14.77 12.60
N THR A 61 19.57 14.51 13.87
CA THR A 61 20.54 13.88 14.77
C THR A 61 19.91 12.63 15.36
N ASP A 62 20.70 11.56 15.43
CA ASP A 62 20.36 10.31 16.10
C ASP A 62 21.62 9.77 16.78
N GLU A 63 21.53 9.48 18.08
CA GLU A 63 22.63 8.97 18.93
C GLU A 63 23.99 9.72 18.82
N GLY A 64 23.97 11.00 18.44
CA GLY A 64 25.16 11.85 18.27
C GLY A 64 25.78 11.83 16.87
N GLU A 65 25.19 11.10 15.92
CA GLU A 65 25.53 11.15 14.50
C GLU A 65 24.56 12.09 13.76
N GLU A 66 25.10 12.95 12.89
CA GLU A 66 24.32 13.87 12.08
C GLU A 66 23.89 13.22 10.77
N TYR A 67 22.69 13.53 10.30
CA TYR A 67 22.15 13.06 9.03
C TYR A 67 21.58 14.23 8.24
N ILE A 68 21.68 14.19 6.92
CA ILE A 68 21.04 15.16 6.03
C ILE A 68 20.17 14.44 5.01
N LEU A 69 18.95 14.94 4.81
CA LEU A 69 18.06 14.45 3.76
C LEU A 69 18.50 15.03 2.42
N ALA A 70 19.00 14.19 1.53
CA ALA A 70 19.50 14.59 0.22
C ALA A 70 18.84 13.79 -0.90
N GLN A 71 18.63 14.45 -2.03
CA GLN A 71 18.16 13.80 -3.24
C GLN A 71 19.34 13.08 -3.90
N VAL A 72 19.20 11.78 -4.14
CA VAL A 72 20.22 10.95 -4.80
C VAL A 72 19.83 10.56 -6.23
N ALA A 73 18.54 10.62 -6.55
CA ALA A 73 17.99 10.40 -7.88
C ALA A 73 16.77 11.31 -8.13
N PRO A 74 16.31 11.48 -9.38
CA PRO A 74 15.20 12.36 -9.72
C PRO A 74 13.96 12.14 -8.85
N ASP A 75 13.67 10.88 -8.54
CA ASP A 75 12.52 10.48 -7.73
C ASP A 75 12.88 9.93 -6.35
N ASN A 76 14.18 9.84 -5.97
CA ASN A 76 14.60 9.21 -4.72
C ASN A 76 15.45 10.12 -3.84
N CYS A 77 15.22 10.01 -2.54
CA CYS A 77 15.98 10.69 -1.49
C CYS A 77 16.54 9.68 -0.47
N CYS A 78 17.64 10.08 0.17
CA CYS A 78 18.28 9.33 1.23
C CYS A 78 18.65 10.24 2.39
N LEU A 79 18.64 9.68 3.60
CA LEU A 79 19.36 10.24 4.73
C LEU A 79 20.83 9.82 4.62
N ILE A 80 21.71 10.81 4.64
CA ILE A 80 23.15 10.65 4.53
C ILE A 80 23.77 11.00 5.88
N SER A 81 24.44 10.04 6.51
CA SER A 81 25.25 10.31 7.70
C SER A 81 26.39 11.25 7.36
N LEU A 82 26.55 12.32 8.14
CA LEU A 82 27.63 13.28 8.06
C LEU A 82 28.58 13.04 9.22
N LYS A 83 29.82 12.70 8.92
CA LYS A 83 30.91 12.64 9.90
C LYS A 83 32.01 13.60 9.45
N ASP A 84 32.32 14.59 10.29
CA ASP A 84 33.27 15.67 9.96
C ASP A 84 32.91 16.41 8.65
N GLY A 85 31.61 16.56 8.38
CA GLY A 85 31.10 17.18 7.16
C GLY A 85 31.23 16.34 5.89
N GLN A 86 31.69 15.08 6.00
CA GLN A 86 31.77 14.15 4.88
C GLN A 86 30.63 13.12 4.90
N PRO A 87 30.04 12.79 3.74
CA PRO A 87 29.00 11.79 3.63
C PRO A 87 29.58 10.39 3.86
N ARG A 88 29.05 9.66 4.84
CA ARG A 88 29.37 8.24 5.08
C ARG A 88 28.31 7.33 4.49
N ARG A 89 28.75 6.18 3.99
CA ARG A 89 27.89 5.02 3.71
C ARG A 89 27.69 4.24 5.01
N PRO A 90 26.52 3.61 5.23
CA PRO A 90 25.41 3.42 4.29
C PRO A 90 24.49 4.64 4.15
N LEU A 91 23.91 4.80 2.95
CA LEU A 91 22.82 5.75 2.69
C LEU A 91 21.52 5.07 3.11
N ILE A 92 20.67 5.76 3.88
CA ILE A 92 19.36 5.24 4.27
C ILE A 92 18.36 5.75 3.24
N GLU A 93 17.85 4.87 2.38
CA GLU A 93 16.81 5.22 1.41
C GLU A 93 15.50 5.54 2.13
N VAL A 94 15.00 6.77 1.97
CA VAL A 94 13.78 7.22 2.64
C VAL A 94 12.57 7.13 1.72
N GLY A 95 12.78 7.17 0.40
CA GLY A 95 11.72 7.06 -0.59
C GLY A 95 11.69 8.28 -1.50
N ASN A 96 10.49 8.75 -1.84
CA ASN A 96 10.34 9.76 -2.89
C ASN A 96 10.61 11.18 -2.39
N ALA A 97 11.51 11.91 -3.08
CA ALA A 97 11.92 13.27 -2.71
C ALA A 97 10.76 14.28 -2.61
N TYR A 98 9.64 14.01 -3.30
CA TYR A 98 8.44 14.85 -3.30
C TYR A 98 7.36 14.39 -2.32
N LYS A 99 7.55 13.24 -1.66
CA LYS A 99 6.54 12.64 -0.76
C LYS A 99 7.02 12.43 0.66
N VAL A 100 8.29 12.65 1.01
CA VAL A 100 8.85 12.36 2.34
C VAL A 100 7.95 12.83 3.48
N THR A 101 7.11 11.92 3.93
CA THR A 101 6.22 12.11 5.08
C THR A 101 6.94 11.69 6.35
N GLN A 102 6.47 12.18 7.51
CA GLN A 102 6.95 11.70 8.81
C GLN A 102 6.80 10.18 8.95
N SER A 103 5.73 9.61 8.36
CA SER A 103 5.46 8.16 8.33
C SER A 103 6.47 7.38 7.48
N GLU A 104 6.83 7.86 6.28
CA GLU A 104 7.88 7.23 5.45
C GLU A 104 9.24 7.29 6.12
N LEU A 105 9.56 8.41 6.77
CA LEU A 105 10.81 8.57 7.52
C LEU A 105 10.85 7.61 8.71
N GLN A 106 9.77 7.46 9.47
CA GLN A 106 9.69 6.48 10.57
C GLN A 106 9.73 5.01 10.09
N LEU A 107 9.03 4.68 9.00
CA LEU A 107 8.97 3.32 8.47
C LEU A 107 10.32 2.85 7.94
N MET A 108 11.01 3.70 7.16
CA MET A 108 12.26 3.32 6.49
C MET A 108 13.46 3.33 7.44
N THR A 109 13.33 4.02 8.57
CA THR A 109 14.37 4.08 9.59
C THR A 109 14.12 3.09 10.74
N GLY A 110 13.10 2.24 10.64
CA GLY A 110 12.82 1.21 11.63
C GLY A 110 12.39 1.76 12.99
N GLY A 111 11.81 2.97 13.03
CA GLY A 111 11.37 3.63 14.26
C GLY A 111 12.46 4.42 14.99
N TRP A 112 13.52 4.86 14.30
CA TRP A 112 14.49 5.79 14.88
C TRP A 112 13.83 7.15 15.18
N GLU A 113 14.13 7.70 16.34
CA GLU A 113 13.65 9.02 16.77
C GLU A 113 14.62 10.11 16.30
N PHE A 114 14.59 10.41 15.00
CA PHE A 114 15.36 11.53 14.47
C PHE A 114 14.87 12.86 15.04
N THR A 115 15.74 13.55 15.77
CA THR A 115 15.47 14.93 16.18
C THR A 115 15.87 15.85 15.04
N LYS A 116 14.89 16.53 14.43
CA LYS A 116 15.16 17.54 13.41
C LYS A 116 15.97 18.67 14.05
N ILE A 117 17.12 18.98 13.44
CA ILE A 117 17.94 20.13 13.82
C ILE A 117 17.31 21.33 13.10
N ASP A 118 16.35 21.98 13.75
CA ASP A 118 15.87 23.28 13.30
C ASP A 118 17.04 24.26 13.35
N LYS A 119 17.37 24.87 12.21
CA LYS A 119 18.31 26.00 12.19
C LYS A 119 17.69 27.14 13.00
N ALA A 120 18.00 27.19 14.30
CA ALA A 120 17.84 28.39 15.08
C ALA A 120 18.83 29.45 14.55
N GLY A 121 18.28 30.48 13.90
CA GLY A 121 18.89 31.81 13.80
C GLY A 121 20.09 31.97 12.87
N GLY A 122 19.87 32.65 11.75
CA GLY A 122 20.87 33.34 10.95
C GLY A 122 20.22 34.49 10.22
#